data_AF-A0A7G9GRP7-F1
#
_entry.id   AF-A0A7G9GRP7-F1
#
_cell.length_a   1.000
_cell.length_b   1.000
_cell.length_c   1.000
_cell.angle_alpha   90.00
_cell.angle_beta   90.00
_cell.angle_gamma   90.00
#
_symmetry.space_group_name_H-M   'P 1'
#
loop_
_entity.id
_entity.type
_entity.pdbx_description
1 polymer ?
#
loop_
_entity_poly.entity_id
_entity_poly.type
_entity_poly.pdbx_seq_one_letter_code
_entity_poly.pdbx_strand_id
1 'polypeptide(L)'
;MNTSQKRFMIMITMILFMTSACSKSVSWKDNYIQTHTKSPSKTVENSDKIYEKNESGYYDFTNLSIDEDKLNDISIDDLNNHTVFDTLTKWPDSLPEGFHPTKLLDDGKVAKLGLTKLHDNDIDGSGVGIAVIGDTLLTDHEEIKDNLSFYVSMSKYPDEASLTGVMMASITAGKNVGVAPKSKLYYINDSIYNFETKENDCHNVAQDIIKLIEMNKDLKNKIRVISLSEGYFEKDYPAKEKTKNADELTDAIKKAKEEGIEVLCQNLMNPVMEFTGLYKTPYSDVNDIHSYYLNEYDDSKIYVPTNDITVASLYGNKDYMYYIQGGQDTVVPYVSGLYALACQVNPSIAFNDFLDSAKKTAYKLNVKDDNNKSCEIMIIQPEKLMNDIKAK
;
A
#
# COMPACT_ATOMS: atom_id res chain seq x y z
N MET A 1 -53.76 6.03 -39.50
CA MET A 1 -52.52 6.55 -38.88
C MET A 1 -51.47 6.71 -39.97
N ASN A 2 -51.13 7.95 -40.32
CA ASN A 2 -50.16 8.26 -41.37
C ASN A 2 -48.73 7.86 -40.96
N THR A 3 -47.87 7.58 -41.93
CA THR A 3 -46.48 7.10 -41.80
C THR A 3 -45.61 7.95 -40.85
N SER A 4 -45.97 9.23 -40.68
CA SER A 4 -45.37 10.16 -39.71
C SER A 4 -45.65 9.77 -38.24
N GLN A 5 -46.86 9.31 -37.91
CA GLN A 5 -47.23 8.90 -36.55
C GLN A 5 -46.54 7.59 -36.12
N LYS A 6 -46.25 6.68 -37.07
CA LYS A 6 -45.45 5.47 -36.77
C LYS A 6 -43.98 5.80 -36.47
N ARG A 7 -43.40 6.80 -37.14
CA ARG A 7 -42.01 7.23 -36.86
C ARG A 7 -41.89 7.95 -35.51
N PHE A 8 -42.88 8.75 -35.13
CA PHE A 8 -42.88 9.42 -33.83
C PHE A 8 -43.05 8.43 -32.65
N MET A 9 -43.88 7.38 -32.82
CA MET A 9 -44.08 6.37 -31.79
C MET A 9 -42.90 5.40 -31.66
N ILE A 10 -42.21 5.07 -32.77
CA ILE A 10 -40.96 4.28 -32.73
C ILE A 10 -39.82 5.10 -32.10
N MET A 11 -39.77 6.41 -32.33
CA MET A 11 -38.75 7.28 -31.71
C MET A 11 -38.99 7.46 -30.21
N ILE A 12 -40.25 7.53 -29.74
CA ILE A 12 -40.57 7.54 -28.31
C ILE A 12 -40.28 6.17 -27.65
N THR A 13 -40.47 5.07 -28.37
CA THR A 13 -40.14 3.74 -27.84
C THR A 13 -38.62 3.49 -27.82
N MET A 14 -37.85 4.05 -28.75
CA MET A 14 -36.37 4.00 -28.71
C MET A 14 -35.77 4.98 -27.68
N ILE A 15 -36.43 6.09 -27.38
CA ILE A 15 -36.00 7.01 -26.31
C ILE A 15 -36.33 6.46 -24.91
N LEU A 16 -37.34 5.57 -24.78
CA LEU A 16 -37.61 4.86 -23.52
C LEU A 16 -36.74 3.62 -23.26
N PHE A 17 -35.91 3.19 -24.21
CA PHE A 17 -34.98 2.05 -24.04
C PHE A 17 -33.50 2.47 -23.95
N MET A 18 -33.19 3.76 -23.90
CA MET A 18 -31.84 4.28 -23.61
C MET A 18 -31.66 4.79 -22.17
N THR A 19 -32.54 4.41 -21.25
CA THR A 19 -32.38 4.67 -19.81
C THR A 19 -32.39 3.38 -19.00
N SER A 20 -31.50 2.46 -19.32
CA SER A 20 -31.12 1.38 -18.40
C SER A 20 -29.73 0.80 -18.68
N ALA A 21 -28.76 1.66 -19.02
CA ALA A 21 -27.42 1.42 -18.49
C ALA A 21 -27.47 1.93 -17.05
N CYS A 22 -27.93 1.07 -16.14
CA CYS A 22 -27.94 1.36 -14.72
C CYS A 22 -26.48 1.45 -14.29
N SER A 23 -25.84 2.62 -14.44
CA SER A 23 -24.69 2.93 -13.60
C SER A 23 -25.23 2.87 -12.19
N LYS A 24 -24.95 1.78 -11.48
CA LYS A 24 -25.35 1.65 -10.08
C LYS A 24 -24.83 2.90 -9.37
N SER A 25 -25.73 3.74 -8.87
CA SER A 25 -25.34 4.95 -8.15
C SER A 25 -24.46 4.54 -6.98
N VAL A 26 -23.22 5.03 -6.96
CA VAL A 26 -22.27 4.73 -5.88
C VAL A 26 -22.80 5.30 -4.56
N SER A 27 -22.91 4.48 -3.53
CA SER A 27 -23.32 4.90 -2.20
C SER A 27 -22.08 5.20 -1.36
N TRP A 28 -21.87 6.48 -1.03
CA TRP A 28 -20.79 6.95 -0.15
C TRP A 28 -21.19 6.82 1.33
N LYS A 29 -21.36 5.57 1.77
CA LYS A 29 -21.73 5.23 3.15
C LYS A 29 -20.86 4.10 3.65
N ASP A 30 -20.68 4.05 4.96
CA ASP A 30 -20.01 2.95 5.64
C ASP A 30 -20.65 1.59 5.31
N ASN A 31 -19.85 0.53 5.30
CA ASN A 31 -20.23 -0.85 4.96
C ASN A 31 -20.78 -1.01 3.52
N TYR A 32 -20.23 -0.25 2.56
CA TYR A 32 -20.58 -0.35 1.15
C TYR A 32 -19.42 -0.90 0.31
N ILE A 33 -19.60 -2.11 -0.22
CA ILE A 33 -18.67 -2.75 -1.16
C ILE A 33 -19.35 -2.78 -2.53
N GLN A 34 -18.87 -1.98 -3.48
CA GLN A 34 -19.48 -1.86 -4.81
C GLN A 34 -19.39 -3.16 -5.62
N THR A 35 -18.25 -3.84 -5.54
CA THR A 35 -17.97 -5.08 -6.26
C THR A 35 -16.93 -5.90 -5.49
N HIS A 36 -17.03 -7.22 -5.63
CA HIS A 36 -16.02 -8.15 -5.16
C HIS A 36 -15.10 -8.52 -6.32
N THR A 37 -13.90 -7.95 -6.30
CA THR A 37 -12.88 -8.13 -7.32
C THR A 37 -12.28 -9.53 -7.27
N LYS A 38 -11.76 -10.00 -8.41
CA LYS A 38 -11.19 -11.35 -8.54
C LYS A 38 -9.68 -11.28 -8.62
N SER A 39 -9.03 -12.36 -8.19
CA SER A 39 -7.65 -12.62 -8.54
C SER A 39 -7.50 -12.74 -10.06
N PRO A 40 -6.45 -12.16 -10.66
CA PRO A 40 -6.18 -12.38 -12.07
C PRO A 40 -5.85 -13.85 -12.33
N SER A 41 -6.21 -14.33 -13.51
CA SER A 41 -5.92 -15.69 -13.92
C SER A 41 -4.43 -15.84 -14.27
N LYS A 42 -3.67 -16.56 -13.46
CA LYS A 42 -2.31 -17.00 -13.81
C LYS A 42 -2.19 -18.50 -13.58
N THR A 43 -2.05 -19.27 -14.67
CA THR A 43 -1.72 -20.70 -14.56
C THR A 43 -0.31 -20.85 -14.04
N VAL A 44 -0.08 -21.78 -13.10
CA VAL A 44 1.27 -22.17 -12.68
C VAL A 44 2.06 -22.55 -13.93
N GLU A 45 3.10 -21.77 -14.23
CA GLU A 45 3.96 -22.01 -15.37
C GLU A 45 5.09 -22.98 -14.98
N ASN A 46 5.30 -24.02 -15.79
CA ASN A 46 6.52 -24.79 -15.72
C ASN A 46 7.64 -23.95 -16.33
N SER A 47 8.68 -23.66 -15.56
CA SER A 47 9.83 -22.94 -16.07
C SER A 47 10.72 -23.87 -16.90
N ASP A 48 10.49 -23.95 -18.21
CA ASP A 48 11.44 -24.55 -19.15
C ASP A 48 12.71 -23.68 -19.33
N LYS A 49 12.72 -22.45 -18.78
CA LYS A 49 13.79 -21.45 -18.94
C LYS A 49 14.86 -21.53 -17.84
N ILE A 50 16.03 -20.96 -18.13
CA ILE A 50 17.05 -20.61 -17.12
C ILE A 50 16.44 -19.52 -16.21
N TYR A 51 16.67 -19.62 -14.90
CA TYR A 51 16.28 -18.55 -13.99
C TYR A 51 17.27 -17.39 -14.12
N GLU A 52 16.76 -16.21 -14.44
CA GLU A 52 17.53 -14.99 -14.58
C GLU A 52 16.89 -13.89 -13.74
N LYS A 53 17.71 -12.98 -13.23
CA LYS A 53 17.23 -11.75 -12.60
C LYS A 53 16.51 -10.90 -13.65
N ASN A 54 15.37 -10.33 -13.29
CA ASN A 54 14.68 -9.37 -14.14
C ASN A 54 15.43 -8.02 -14.18
N GLU A 55 14.85 -7.04 -14.88
CA GLU A 55 15.44 -5.70 -15.02
C GLU A 55 15.67 -4.98 -13.69
N SER A 56 14.94 -5.37 -12.64
CA SER A 56 15.05 -4.85 -11.28
C SER A 56 16.04 -5.65 -10.42
N GLY A 57 16.73 -6.65 -10.98
CA GLY A 57 17.83 -7.33 -10.31
C GLY A 57 17.45 -8.48 -9.37
N TYR A 58 16.24 -9.04 -9.49
CA TYR A 58 15.80 -10.17 -8.67
C TYR A 58 15.14 -11.29 -9.49
N TYR A 59 15.12 -12.48 -8.92
CA TYR A 59 14.40 -13.64 -9.44
C TYR A 59 12.94 -13.59 -9.02
N ASP A 60 12.02 -13.64 -9.97
CA ASP A 60 10.58 -13.72 -9.70
C ASP A 60 10.10 -15.18 -9.84
N PHE A 61 9.84 -15.81 -8.71
CA PHE A 61 9.33 -17.18 -8.60
C PHE A 61 7.83 -17.22 -8.29
N THR A 62 7.15 -16.08 -8.33
CA THR A 62 5.73 -15.95 -8.01
C THR A 62 4.87 -16.84 -8.91
N ASN A 63 4.16 -17.78 -8.29
CA ASN A 63 3.27 -18.73 -8.95
C ASN A 63 3.99 -19.61 -10.01
N LEU A 64 5.26 -19.95 -9.76
CA LEU A 64 6.06 -20.88 -10.60
C LEU A 64 6.20 -22.27 -9.97
N SER A 65 6.34 -23.29 -10.82
CA SER A 65 6.89 -24.58 -10.40
C SER A 65 8.41 -24.56 -10.58
N ILE A 66 9.14 -24.72 -9.48
CA ILE A 66 10.59 -24.58 -9.44
C ILE A 66 11.27 -25.91 -9.73
N ASP A 67 12.22 -25.88 -10.67
CA ASP A 67 13.06 -27.02 -11.04
C ASP A 67 14.28 -27.09 -10.12
N GLU A 68 14.58 -28.28 -9.59
CA GLU A 68 15.64 -28.48 -8.60
C GLU A 68 17.04 -28.19 -9.16
N ASP A 69 17.34 -28.69 -10.36
CA ASP A 69 18.67 -28.54 -10.96
C ASP A 69 18.96 -27.06 -11.24
N LYS A 70 17.97 -26.34 -11.79
CA LYS A 70 18.09 -24.90 -12.07
C LYS A 70 18.13 -24.04 -10.83
N LEU A 71 17.44 -24.45 -9.76
CA LEU A 71 17.49 -23.75 -8.47
C LEU A 71 18.90 -23.85 -7.86
N ASN A 72 19.55 -25.01 -8.01
CA ASN A 72 20.92 -25.25 -7.53
C ASN A 72 22.00 -24.44 -8.29
N ASP A 73 21.69 -23.90 -9.47
CA ASP A 73 22.57 -22.99 -10.20
C ASP A 73 22.60 -21.56 -9.61
N ILE A 74 21.67 -21.22 -8.72
CA ILE A 74 21.57 -19.89 -8.10
C ILE A 74 22.36 -19.87 -6.79
N SER A 75 23.13 -18.80 -6.57
CA SER A 75 23.88 -18.64 -5.34
C SER A 75 22.96 -18.54 -4.12
N ILE A 76 23.40 -19.07 -2.98
CA ILE A 76 22.63 -18.97 -1.73
C ILE A 76 22.37 -17.53 -1.30
N ASP A 77 23.31 -16.63 -1.61
CA ASP A 77 23.17 -15.19 -1.35
C ASP A 77 22.03 -14.59 -2.19
N ASP A 78 21.98 -14.93 -3.47
CA ASP A 78 20.89 -14.50 -4.35
C ASP A 78 19.54 -15.09 -3.95
N LEU A 79 19.51 -16.37 -3.56
CA LEU A 79 18.27 -17.00 -3.10
C LEU A 79 17.68 -16.28 -1.88
N ASN A 80 18.54 -15.86 -0.96
CA ASN A 80 18.11 -15.23 0.29
C ASN A 80 17.80 -13.73 0.15
N ASN A 81 18.49 -13.00 -0.72
CA ASN A 81 18.40 -11.53 -0.81
C ASN A 81 17.74 -11.02 -2.09
N HIS A 82 17.60 -11.84 -3.12
CA HIS A 82 17.19 -11.40 -4.46
C HIS A 82 16.09 -12.30 -5.06
N THR A 83 15.19 -12.86 -4.24
CA THR A 83 14.05 -13.66 -4.71
C THR A 83 12.72 -13.09 -4.24
N VAL A 84 11.75 -13.03 -5.15
CA VAL A 84 10.33 -12.80 -4.87
C VAL A 84 9.59 -14.10 -5.14
N PHE A 85 8.69 -14.49 -4.25
CA PHE A 85 7.90 -15.72 -4.39
C PHE A 85 6.61 -15.61 -3.59
N ASP A 86 5.68 -16.54 -3.80
CA ASP A 86 4.42 -16.58 -3.08
C ASP A 86 4.10 -17.99 -2.53
N THR A 87 3.00 -18.10 -1.79
CA THR A 87 2.51 -19.38 -1.28
C THR A 87 2.07 -20.35 -2.38
N LEU A 88 1.95 -19.88 -3.63
CA LEU A 88 1.63 -20.69 -4.80
C LEU A 88 2.88 -21.22 -5.49
N THR A 89 4.06 -20.65 -5.22
CA THR A 89 5.36 -21.18 -5.68
C THR A 89 5.52 -22.62 -5.21
N LYS A 90 5.74 -23.53 -6.15
CA LYS A 90 5.97 -24.95 -5.86
C LYS A 90 7.46 -25.22 -5.84
N TRP A 91 7.98 -25.43 -4.65
CA TRP A 91 9.38 -25.78 -4.44
C TRP A 91 9.64 -27.27 -4.71
N PRO A 92 10.83 -27.65 -5.19
CA PRO A 92 11.26 -29.05 -5.25
C PRO A 92 11.38 -29.65 -3.84
N ASP A 93 11.43 -30.98 -3.75
CA ASP A 93 11.53 -31.71 -2.47
C ASP A 93 12.87 -31.40 -1.74
N SER A 94 13.92 -31.14 -2.51
CA SER A 94 15.25 -30.77 -2.01
C SER A 94 15.55 -29.30 -2.32
N LEU A 95 15.93 -28.54 -1.31
CA LEU A 95 16.32 -27.13 -1.42
C LEU A 95 17.82 -26.96 -1.18
N PRO A 96 18.47 -25.95 -1.80
CA PRO A 96 19.83 -25.57 -1.48
C PRO A 96 20.03 -25.34 0.03
N GLU A 97 21.16 -25.83 0.58
CA GLU A 97 21.46 -25.68 2.00
C GLU A 97 21.47 -24.20 2.41
N GLY A 98 20.71 -23.87 3.46
CA GLY A 98 20.56 -22.50 3.98
C GLY A 98 19.44 -21.68 3.33
N PHE A 99 18.72 -22.20 2.33
CA PHE A 99 17.56 -21.55 1.74
C PHE A 99 16.27 -22.09 2.35
N HIS A 100 15.53 -21.23 3.05
CA HIS A 100 14.32 -21.58 3.77
C HIS A 100 13.17 -20.62 3.42
N PRO A 101 12.54 -20.77 2.24
CA PRO A 101 11.55 -19.81 1.72
C PRO A 101 10.33 -19.67 2.65
N THR A 102 9.86 -20.76 3.26
CA THR A 102 8.78 -20.70 4.25
C THR A 102 9.15 -19.83 5.45
N LYS A 103 10.40 -19.89 5.92
CA LYS A 103 10.87 -19.06 7.03
C LYS A 103 10.97 -17.59 6.63
N LEU A 104 11.47 -17.28 5.43
CA LEU A 104 11.49 -15.90 4.92
C LEU A 104 10.07 -15.31 4.87
N LEU A 105 9.11 -16.09 4.35
CA LEU A 105 7.71 -15.69 4.27
C LEU A 105 7.09 -15.50 5.67
N ASP A 106 7.34 -16.41 6.61
CA ASP A 106 6.78 -16.28 7.96
C ASP A 106 7.43 -15.13 8.74
N ASP A 107 8.74 -14.95 8.66
CA ASP A 107 9.44 -13.80 9.26
C ASP A 107 8.97 -12.47 8.63
N GLY A 108 8.70 -12.48 7.31
CA GLY A 108 8.22 -11.32 6.56
C GLY A 108 6.85 -10.82 7.03
N LYS A 109 5.99 -11.72 7.54
CA LYS A 109 4.66 -11.38 8.10
C LYS A 109 4.74 -10.68 9.45
N VAL A 110 5.80 -10.92 10.23
CA VAL A 110 5.88 -10.43 11.61
C VAL A 110 5.97 -8.90 11.63
N ALA A 111 5.16 -8.28 12.48
CA ALA A 111 5.20 -6.84 12.71
C ALA A 111 6.52 -6.43 13.38
N LYS A 112 7.29 -5.61 12.67
CA LYS A 112 8.71 -5.32 12.90
C LYS A 112 8.96 -4.25 13.97
N LEU A 113 10.17 -4.22 14.54
CA LEU A 113 10.66 -3.16 15.44
C LEU A 113 9.73 -2.88 16.65
N GLY A 114 9.16 -3.94 17.24
CA GLY A 114 8.31 -3.83 18.43
C GLY A 114 6.83 -3.50 18.16
N LEU A 115 6.38 -3.46 16.90
CA LEU A 115 4.96 -3.29 16.57
C LEU A 115 4.07 -4.38 17.18
N THR A 116 4.52 -5.63 17.19
CA THR A 116 3.78 -6.74 17.82
C THR A 116 3.43 -6.42 19.28
N LYS A 117 4.37 -5.83 20.03
CA LYS A 117 4.15 -5.44 21.42
C LYS A 117 3.14 -4.29 21.56
N LEU A 118 3.05 -3.39 20.58
CA LEU A 118 1.99 -2.38 20.56
C LEU A 118 0.62 -3.02 20.36
N HIS A 119 0.51 -3.95 19.41
CA HIS A 119 -0.73 -4.68 19.13
C HIS A 119 -1.19 -5.48 20.36
N ASP A 120 -0.27 -6.16 21.05
CA ASP A 120 -0.55 -6.91 22.30
C ASP A 120 -1.03 -6.01 23.45
N ASN A 121 -0.75 -4.70 23.39
CA ASN A 121 -1.20 -3.69 24.35
C ASN A 121 -2.39 -2.87 23.81
N ASP A 122 -3.17 -3.45 22.89
CA ASP A 122 -4.35 -2.85 22.27
C ASP A 122 -4.09 -1.54 21.50
N ILE A 123 -2.84 -1.28 21.08
CA ILE A 123 -2.48 -0.19 20.16
C ILE A 123 -2.32 -0.80 18.76
N ASP A 124 -3.44 -1.03 18.09
CA ASP A 124 -3.57 -1.80 16.84
C ASP A 124 -4.41 -1.11 15.77
N GLY A 125 -4.75 0.17 15.97
CA GLY A 125 -5.54 0.99 15.07
C GLY A 125 -7.05 0.91 15.30
N SER A 126 -7.49 0.20 16.34
CA SER A 126 -8.90 0.11 16.74
C SER A 126 -9.54 1.49 16.89
N GLY A 127 -10.73 1.67 16.30
CA GLY A 127 -11.50 2.92 16.36
C GLY A 127 -11.06 4.00 15.38
N VAL A 128 -9.98 3.77 14.62
CA VAL A 128 -9.46 4.69 13.60
C VAL A 128 -9.78 4.16 12.21
N GLY A 129 -10.24 5.05 11.33
CA GLY A 129 -10.40 4.77 9.91
C GLY A 129 -9.16 5.19 9.13
N ILE A 130 -8.83 4.41 8.10
CA ILE A 130 -7.79 4.73 7.12
C ILE A 130 -8.42 4.62 5.74
N ALA A 131 -8.23 5.63 4.91
CA ALA A 131 -8.60 5.53 3.50
C ALA A 131 -7.38 5.24 2.63
N VAL A 132 -7.59 4.49 1.55
CA VAL A 132 -6.58 4.26 0.51
C VAL A 132 -7.20 4.64 -0.83
N ILE A 133 -6.47 5.42 -1.62
CA ILE A 133 -6.77 5.67 -3.04
C ILE A 133 -5.60 5.07 -3.82
N GLY A 134 -5.89 4.08 -4.65
CA GLY A 134 -4.88 3.38 -5.44
C GLY A 134 -5.49 2.36 -6.38
N ASP A 135 -4.69 1.40 -6.84
CA ASP A 135 -5.11 0.42 -7.84
C ASP A 135 -6.19 -0.57 -7.33
N THR A 136 -6.67 -1.45 -8.20
CA THR A 136 -7.67 -2.46 -7.83
C THR A 136 -7.24 -3.37 -6.67
N LEU A 137 -7.96 -3.29 -5.55
CA LEU A 137 -7.82 -4.16 -4.38
C LEU A 137 -8.45 -5.54 -4.61
N LEU A 138 -7.88 -6.63 -4.07
CA LEU A 138 -8.54 -7.93 -3.90
C LEU A 138 -9.40 -7.91 -2.63
N THR A 139 -10.69 -7.59 -2.79
CA THR A 139 -11.59 -7.28 -1.66
C THR A 139 -11.85 -8.43 -0.70
N ASP A 140 -11.76 -9.68 -1.16
CA ASP A 140 -12.08 -10.89 -0.39
C ASP A 140 -10.86 -11.56 0.27
N HIS A 141 -9.67 -10.94 0.16
CA HIS A 141 -8.47 -11.46 0.79
C HIS A 141 -8.60 -11.48 2.32
N GLU A 142 -8.12 -12.53 2.99
CA GLU A 142 -8.30 -12.73 4.43
C GLU A 142 -7.65 -11.66 5.31
N GLU A 143 -6.55 -11.06 4.83
CA GLU A 143 -5.92 -9.89 5.46
C GLU A 143 -6.83 -8.66 5.49
N ILE A 144 -7.75 -8.53 4.53
CA ILE A 144 -8.39 -7.25 4.20
C ILE A 144 -9.88 -7.26 4.51
N LYS A 145 -10.59 -8.34 4.15
CA LYS A 145 -12.06 -8.40 4.09
C LYS A 145 -12.78 -8.02 5.39
N ASP A 146 -12.20 -8.35 6.55
CA ASP A 146 -12.81 -8.08 7.86
C ASP A 146 -12.66 -6.59 8.27
N ASN A 147 -11.64 -5.93 7.73
CA ASN A 147 -11.32 -4.52 7.97
C ASN A 147 -11.89 -3.60 6.89
N LEU A 148 -12.16 -4.11 5.69
CA LEU A 148 -12.73 -3.38 4.56
C LEU A 148 -14.18 -2.96 4.84
N SER A 149 -14.36 -1.67 5.12
CA SER A 149 -15.67 -1.06 5.40
C SER A 149 -16.27 -0.40 4.16
N PHE A 150 -15.44 0.03 3.22
CA PHE A 150 -15.90 0.70 2.01
C PHE A 150 -14.99 0.34 0.85
N TYR A 151 -15.59 0.02 -0.30
CA TYR A 151 -14.87 -0.17 -1.55
C TYR A 151 -15.68 0.34 -2.72
N VAL A 152 -15.06 1.20 -3.52
CA VAL A 152 -15.57 1.66 -4.81
C VAL A 152 -14.46 1.60 -5.83
N SER A 153 -14.81 1.31 -7.08
CA SER A 153 -13.93 1.42 -8.22
C SER A 153 -14.48 2.48 -9.17
N MET A 154 -13.66 3.50 -9.39
CA MET A 154 -13.83 4.52 -10.42
C MET A 154 -13.11 4.13 -11.71
N SER A 155 -12.21 3.14 -11.63
CA SER A 155 -11.55 2.54 -12.78
C SER A 155 -12.54 1.89 -13.76
N LYS A 156 -12.22 1.97 -15.04
CA LYS A 156 -12.95 1.27 -16.11
C LYS A 156 -12.66 -0.22 -16.18
N TYR A 157 -11.61 -0.69 -15.49
CA TYR A 157 -11.24 -2.10 -15.38
C TYR A 157 -11.31 -2.55 -13.92
N PRO A 158 -12.52 -2.61 -13.33
CA PRO A 158 -12.69 -2.80 -11.89
C PRO A 158 -12.50 -4.25 -11.43
N ASP A 159 -12.40 -5.22 -12.34
CA ASP A 159 -12.70 -6.62 -12.03
C ASP A 159 -11.50 -7.42 -11.49
N GLU A 160 -10.28 -7.06 -11.85
CA GLU A 160 -9.06 -7.82 -11.49
C GLU A 160 -8.17 -7.02 -10.54
N ALA A 161 -7.78 -7.67 -9.44
CA ALA A 161 -6.87 -7.10 -8.46
C ALA A 161 -5.48 -6.83 -9.05
N SER A 162 -4.84 -5.74 -8.59
CA SER A 162 -3.44 -5.44 -8.88
C SER A 162 -2.57 -5.76 -7.65
N LEU A 163 -1.28 -5.99 -7.90
CA LEU A 163 -0.31 -6.20 -6.83
C LEU A 163 -0.24 -4.97 -5.92
N THR A 164 -0.08 -3.78 -6.48
CA THR A 164 0.04 -2.53 -5.72
C THR A 164 -1.15 -2.29 -4.80
N GLY A 165 -2.38 -2.49 -5.31
CA GLY A 165 -3.58 -2.25 -4.51
C GLY A 165 -3.71 -3.21 -3.32
N VAL A 166 -3.42 -4.50 -3.55
CA VAL A 166 -3.43 -5.52 -2.49
C VAL A 166 -2.30 -5.28 -1.48
N MET A 167 -1.11 -4.98 -1.96
CA MET A 167 0.07 -4.69 -1.15
C MET A 167 -0.19 -3.52 -0.21
N MET A 168 -0.60 -2.36 -0.73
CA MET A 168 -0.86 -1.17 0.08
C MET A 168 -1.90 -1.42 1.17
N ALA A 169 -3.04 -2.03 0.81
CA ALA A 169 -4.08 -2.34 1.79
C ALA A 169 -3.58 -3.29 2.88
N SER A 170 -2.81 -4.32 2.52
CA SER A 170 -2.27 -5.29 3.48
C SER A 170 -1.21 -4.68 4.41
N ILE A 171 -0.29 -3.85 3.90
CA ILE A 171 0.71 -3.15 4.74
C ILE A 171 0.02 -2.20 5.73
N THR A 172 -1.01 -1.48 5.28
CA THR A 172 -1.71 -0.52 6.14
C THR A 172 -2.55 -1.20 7.22
N ALA A 173 -3.49 -2.07 6.82
CA ALA A 173 -4.54 -2.59 7.69
C ALA A 173 -4.77 -4.10 7.53
N GLY A 174 -3.79 -4.84 7.01
CA GLY A 174 -3.81 -6.30 6.99
C GLY A 174 -3.93 -6.87 8.40
N LYS A 175 -4.80 -7.86 8.57
CA LYS A 175 -5.03 -8.56 9.84
C LYS A 175 -3.76 -9.08 10.51
N ASN A 176 -2.83 -9.68 9.77
CA ASN A 176 -1.60 -10.25 10.33
C ASN A 176 -0.35 -9.48 9.91
N VAL A 177 -0.34 -8.92 8.69
CA VAL A 177 0.85 -8.23 8.14
C VAL A 177 0.78 -6.71 8.25
N GLY A 178 -0.37 -6.17 8.64
CA GLY A 178 -0.61 -4.73 8.68
C GLY A 178 -0.03 -4.04 9.90
N VAL A 179 0.31 -2.77 9.73
CA VAL A 179 0.74 -1.90 10.82
C VAL A 179 -0.40 -1.57 11.77
N ALA A 180 -1.62 -1.36 11.23
CA ALA A 180 -2.82 -1.04 11.99
C ALA A 180 -3.92 -2.10 11.75
N PRO A 181 -3.72 -3.34 12.26
CA PRO A 181 -4.52 -4.51 11.88
C PRO A 181 -5.99 -4.47 12.34
N LYS A 182 -6.41 -3.49 13.14
CA LYS A 182 -7.82 -3.30 13.53
C LYS A 182 -8.42 -1.97 13.07
N SER A 183 -7.71 -1.19 12.24
CA SER A 183 -8.29 -0.01 11.60
C SER A 183 -9.34 -0.40 10.54
N LYS A 184 -10.39 0.41 10.40
CA LYS A 184 -11.34 0.25 9.30
C LYS A 184 -10.78 0.86 8.02
N LEU A 185 -10.83 0.08 6.95
CA LEU A 185 -10.28 0.44 5.64
C LEU A 185 -11.39 0.96 4.72
N TYR A 186 -11.16 2.12 4.13
CA TYR A 186 -12.03 2.75 3.14
C TYR A 186 -11.26 2.91 1.84
N TYR A 187 -11.60 2.10 0.85
CA TYR A 187 -10.76 1.95 -0.34
C TYR A 187 -11.46 2.49 -1.58
N ILE A 188 -10.71 3.26 -2.37
CA ILE A 188 -11.12 3.77 -3.68
C ILE A 188 -10.11 3.26 -4.69
N ASN A 189 -10.60 2.49 -5.66
CA ASN A 189 -9.85 2.15 -6.85
C ASN A 189 -9.96 3.29 -7.86
N ASP A 190 -9.00 4.21 -7.82
CA ASP A 190 -8.83 5.35 -8.73
C ASP A 190 -7.34 5.73 -8.81
N SER A 191 -6.95 6.43 -9.87
CA SER A 191 -5.56 6.75 -10.19
C SER A 191 -5.43 8.16 -10.77
N ILE A 192 -4.29 8.82 -10.54
CA ILE A 192 -3.96 10.07 -11.23
C ILE A 192 -3.65 9.77 -12.70
N TYR A 193 -3.05 8.62 -12.98
CA TYR A 193 -2.83 8.19 -14.35
C TYR A 193 -4.12 7.70 -15.01
N ASN A 194 -4.58 8.43 -16.02
CA ASN A 194 -5.70 8.01 -16.85
C ASN A 194 -5.21 7.12 -17.99
N PHE A 195 -5.48 5.81 -17.91
CA PHE A 195 -5.07 4.82 -18.91
C PHE A 195 -5.70 5.04 -20.30
N GLU A 196 -6.82 5.74 -20.42
CA GLU A 196 -7.46 6.00 -21.72
C GLU A 196 -6.83 7.17 -22.45
N THR A 197 -6.67 8.30 -21.75
CA THR A 197 -6.04 9.48 -22.33
C THR A 197 -4.52 9.37 -22.34
N LYS A 198 -3.96 8.47 -21.52
CA LYS A 198 -2.53 8.32 -21.24
C LYS A 198 -1.92 9.59 -20.65
N GLU A 199 -2.71 10.31 -19.87
CA GLU A 199 -2.33 11.56 -19.22
C GLU A 199 -2.47 11.44 -17.71
N ASN A 200 -1.65 12.20 -16.96
CA ASN A 200 -1.83 12.36 -15.53
C ASN A 200 -2.81 13.51 -15.27
N ASP A 201 -3.94 13.22 -14.62
CA ASP A 201 -5.00 14.19 -14.30
C ASP A 201 -5.50 13.97 -12.87
N CYS A 202 -5.32 15.00 -12.03
CA CYS A 202 -5.66 14.92 -10.62
C CYS A 202 -7.14 15.14 -10.31
N HIS A 203 -7.99 15.48 -11.29
CA HIS A 203 -9.38 15.88 -11.05
C HIS A 203 -10.18 14.82 -10.28
N ASN A 204 -10.15 13.56 -10.73
CA ASN A 204 -10.96 12.50 -10.12
C ASN A 204 -10.53 12.21 -8.69
N VAL A 205 -9.22 12.06 -8.46
CA VAL A 205 -8.64 11.86 -7.12
C VAL A 205 -8.98 13.03 -6.19
N ALA A 206 -8.94 14.28 -6.67
CA ALA A 206 -9.37 15.44 -5.89
C ALA A 206 -10.85 15.33 -5.48
N GLN A 207 -11.74 14.97 -6.42
CA GLN A 207 -13.16 14.77 -6.12
C GLN A 207 -13.39 13.63 -5.13
N ASP A 208 -12.60 12.57 -5.20
CA ASP A 208 -12.70 11.42 -4.31
C ASP A 208 -12.27 11.75 -2.89
N ILE A 209 -11.24 12.58 -2.69
CA ILE A 209 -10.90 13.15 -1.38
C ILE A 209 -12.08 13.98 -0.84
N ILE A 210 -12.71 14.83 -1.66
CA ILE A 210 -13.87 15.62 -1.21
C ILE A 210 -15.04 14.73 -0.78
N LYS A 211 -15.32 13.64 -1.52
CA LYS A 211 -16.37 12.68 -1.16
C LYS A 211 -16.03 11.89 0.10
N LEU A 212 -14.77 11.52 0.31
CA LEU A 212 -14.29 10.92 1.56
C LEU A 212 -14.46 11.86 2.75
N ILE A 213 -14.15 13.15 2.59
CA ILE A 213 -14.37 14.18 3.62
C ILE A 213 -15.86 14.23 4.01
N GLU A 214 -16.76 14.26 3.03
CA GLU A 214 -18.20 14.29 3.29
C GLU A 214 -18.67 13.02 4.00
N MET A 215 -18.29 11.84 3.48
CA MET A 215 -18.60 10.55 4.10
C MET A 215 -18.08 10.49 5.54
N ASN A 216 -16.89 11.03 5.80
CA ASN A 216 -16.24 10.98 7.11
C ASN A 216 -17.07 11.66 8.22
N LYS A 217 -17.94 12.62 7.89
CA LYS A 217 -18.80 13.31 8.87
C LYS A 217 -19.72 12.34 9.62
N ASP A 218 -20.18 11.29 8.96
CA ASP A 218 -21.13 10.32 9.52
C ASP A 218 -20.45 9.04 10.05
N LEU A 219 -19.16 8.83 9.77
CA LEU A 219 -18.45 7.62 10.20
C LEU A 219 -18.30 7.54 11.72
N LYS A 220 -18.47 6.34 12.28
CA LYS A 220 -18.12 6.03 13.67
C LYS A 220 -16.59 5.99 13.84
N ASN A 221 -15.91 5.24 12.97
CA ASN A 221 -14.45 5.19 12.92
C ASN A 221 -13.99 6.26 11.93
N LYS A 222 -13.62 7.43 12.46
CA LYS A 222 -13.21 8.57 11.62
C LYS A 222 -11.97 8.21 10.82
N ILE A 223 -12.01 8.48 9.52
CA ILE A 223 -10.82 8.51 8.67
C ILE A 223 -9.91 9.60 9.20
N ARG A 224 -8.68 9.25 9.55
CA ARG A 224 -7.64 10.19 10.01
C ARG A 224 -6.52 10.38 9.00
N VAL A 225 -6.41 9.46 8.06
CA VAL A 225 -5.39 9.50 7.02
C VAL A 225 -5.90 8.89 5.72
N ILE A 226 -5.53 9.51 4.61
CA ILE A 226 -5.68 8.99 3.25
C ILE A 226 -4.29 8.64 2.75
N SER A 227 -4.04 7.36 2.47
CA SER A 227 -2.86 6.85 1.79
C SER A 227 -3.10 6.89 0.29
N LEU A 228 -2.47 7.81 -0.43
CA LEU A 228 -2.54 7.91 -1.88
C LEU A 228 -1.31 7.28 -2.51
N SER A 229 -1.52 6.29 -3.39
CA SER A 229 -0.46 5.51 -4.05
C SER A 229 0.49 6.38 -4.88
N GLU A 230 -0.03 7.45 -5.46
CA GLU A 230 0.63 8.21 -6.52
C GLU A 230 1.13 9.59 -6.08
N GLY A 231 2.07 10.12 -6.86
CA GLY A 231 2.59 11.48 -6.74
C GLY A 231 2.09 12.38 -7.86
N TYR A 232 2.19 13.69 -7.65
CA TYR A 232 1.82 14.70 -8.66
C TYR A 232 2.75 15.91 -8.60
N PHE A 233 2.82 16.67 -9.70
CA PHE A 233 3.67 17.85 -9.81
C PHE A 233 2.81 19.11 -9.93
N GLU A 234 2.95 20.03 -8.97
CA GLU A 234 2.19 21.29 -8.92
C GLU A 234 2.70 22.37 -9.88
N LYS A 235 3.95 22.25 -10.29
CA LYS A 235 4.64 23.16 -11.21
C LYS A 235 5.60 22.36 -12.07
N ASP A 236 6.06 22.98 -13.15
CA ASP A 236 7.14 22.43 -13.95
C ASP A 236 8.35 22.18 -13.05
N TYR A 237 8.64 20.90 -12.83
CA TYR A 237 9.89 20.48 -12.23
C TYR A 237 10.88 20.33 -13.39
N PRO A 238 12.18 20.62 -13.23
CA PRO A 238 13.13 20.69 -14.36
C PRO A 238 13.24 19.42 -15.24
N ALA A 239 12.53 18.34 -14.94
CA ALA A 239 12.44 17.13 -15.74
C ALA A 239 11.01 16.59 -15.98
N LYS A 240 9.93 17.23 -15.50
CA LYS A 240 8.54 16.76 -15.65
C LYS A 240 7.55 17.92 -15.74
N GLU A 241 6.63 17.84 -16.70
CA GLU A 241 5.52 18.80 -16.86
C GLU A 241 4.58 18.74 -15.65
N LYS A 242 3.97 19.89 -15.32
CA LYS A 242 2.90 19.99 -14.32
C LYS A 242 1.79 18.96 -14.60
N THR A 243 1.35 18.25 -13.56
CA THR A 243 0.20 17.34 -13.66
C THR A 243 -1.08 18.14 -13.89
N LYS A 244 -1.94 17.68 -14.81
CA LYS A 244 -3.19 18.37 -15.11
C LYS A 244 -4.09 18.41 -13.86
N ASN A 245 -4.73 19.55 -13.63
CA ASN A 245 -5.58 19.81 -12.46
C ASN A 245 -4.90 19.58 -11.09
N ALA A 246 -3.56 19.68 -11.02
CA ALA A 246 -2.82 19.56 -9.75
C ALA A 246 -3.31 20.52 -8.66
N ASP A 247 -3.73 21.72 -9.03
CA ASP A 247 -4.22 22.74 -8.09
C ASP A 247 -5.50 22.26 -7.37
N GLU A 248 -6.38 21.52 -8.06
CA GLU A 248 -7.59 20.95 -7.45
C GLU A 248 -7.26 19.90 -6.38
N LEU A 249 -6.24 19.08 -6.62
CA LEU A 249 -5.78 18.09 -5.64
C LEU A 249 -5.10 18.76 -4.45
N THR A 250 -4.27 19.79 -4.68
CA THR A 250 -3.70 20.60 -3.59
C THR A 250 -4.79 21.23 -2.72
N ASP A 251 -5.85 21.78 -3.32
CA ASP A 251 -6.99 22.35 -2.60
C ASP A 251 -7.78 21.27 -1.82
N ALA A 252 -7.99 20.09 -2.41
CA ALA A 252 -8.66 18.98 -1.75
C ALA A 252 -7.83 18.45 -0.55
N ILE A 253 -6.51 18.33 -0.69
CA ILE A 253 -5.59 17.94 0.39
C ILE A 253 -5.63 18.97 1.53
N LYS A 254 -5.60 20.27 1.20
CA LYS A 254 -5.74 21.33 2.19
C LYS A 254 -7.08 21.22 2.93
N LYS A 255 -8.17 20.99 2.20
CA LYS A 255 -9.50 20.82 2.80
C LYS A 255 -9.57 19.59 3.70
N ALA A 256 -8.97 18.47 3.30
CA ALA A 256 -8.86 17.27 4.15
C ALA A 256 -8.14 17.59 5.47
N LYS A 257 -7.04 18.34 5.40
CA LYS A 257 -6.26 18.76 6.57
C LYS A 257 -7.06 19.66 7.52
N GLU A 258 -7.84 20.61 6.98
CA GLU A 258 -8.76 21.45 7.77
C GLU A 258 -9.81 20.63 8.53
N GLU A 259 -10.19 19.46 7.99
CA GLU A 259 -11.14 18.52 8.61
C GLU A 259 -10.44 17.43 9.46
N GLY A 260 -9.14 17.58 9.73
CA GLY A 260 -8.37 16.67 10.59
C GLY A 260 -7.96 15.35 9.92
N ILE A 261 -7.97 15.30 8.59
CA ILE A 261 -7.57 14.15 7.77
C ILE A 261 -6.24 14.49 7.07
N GLU A 262 -5.17 13.76 7.38
CA GLU A 262 -3.91 13.94 6.65
C GLU A 262 -3.95 13.16 5.33
N VAL A 263 -3.44 13.72 4.24
CA VAL A 263 -3.25 12.98 2.97
C VAL A 263 -1.77 12.77 2.76
N LEU A 264 -1.35 11.50 2.72
CA LEU A 264 0.04 11.10 2.47
C LEU A 264 0.16 10.63 1.02
N CYS A 265 1.05 11.25 0.26
CA CYS A 265 1.23 10.99 -1.17
C CYS A 265 2.67 11.26 -1.60
N GLN A 266 3.08 10.77 -2.78
CA GLN A 266 4.44 10.92 -3.29
C GLN A 266 4.69 12.31 -3.94
N ASN A 267 4.34 13.38 -3.23
CA ASN A 267 4.66 14.76 -3.61
C ASN A 267 5.86 15.22 -2.78
N LEU A 268 6.85 15.88 -3.41
CA LEU A 268 8.10 16.31 -2.76
C LEU A 268 7.92 17.14 -1.48
N MET A 269 6.82 17.89 -1.39
CA MET A 269 6.50 18.73 -0.23
C MET A 269 5.64 18.00 0.83
N ASN A 270 5.17 16.79 0.53
CA ASN A 270 4.37 16.01 1.47
C ASN A 270 5.27 15.50 2.61
N PRO A 271 4.83 15.58 3.88
CA PRO A 271 5.66 15.20 5.02
C PRO A 271 5.99 13.70 5.07
N VAL A 272 5.28 12.84 4.32
CA VAL A 272 5.64 11.42 4.18
C VAL A 272 7.01 11.23 3.50
N MET A 273 7.47 12.21 2.73
CA MET A 273 8.78 12.17 2.06
C MET A 273 9.96 12.24 3.05
N GLU A 274 9.71 12.49 4.33
CA GLU A 274 10.70 12.39 5.40
C GLU A 274 11.00 10.94 5.79
N PHE A 275 10.24 9.98 5.28
CA PHE A 275 10.42 8.55 5.52
C PHE A 275 10.96 7.83 4.29
N THR A 276 11.75 6.78 4.50
CA THR A 276 12.27 5.90 3.44
C THR A 276 12.34 4.44 3.90
N GLY A 277 12.45 3.51 2.95
CA GLY A 277 12.47 2.06 3.20
C GLY A 277 13.81 1.55 3.73
N LEU A 278 13.77 0.40 4.40
CA LEU A 278 14.90 -0.26 5.04
C LEU A 278 14.83 -1.77 4.81
N TYR A 279 15.95 -2.35 4.38
CA TYR A 279 16.11 -3.79 4.15
C TYR A 279 16.37 -4.54 5.44
N LYS A 280 16.03 -5.82 5.44
CA LYS A 280 16.26 -6.72 6.56
C LYS A 280 17.15 -7.86 6.12
N THR A 281 18.21 -8.12 6.88
CA THR A 281 19.04 -9.30 6.67
C THR A 281 18.15 -10.57 6.73
N PRO A 282 18.29 -11.51 5.78
CA PRO A 282 17.56 -12.76 5.81
C PRO A 282 17.73 -13.52 7.13
N TYR A 283 16.63 -14.09 7.65
CA TYR A 283 16.58 -14.92 8.87
C TYR A 283 16.99 -14.26 10.20
N SER A 284 17.37 -12.97 10.19
CA SER A 284 17.70 -12.21 11.40
C SER A 284 16.45 -11.79 12.18
N ASP A 285 16.63 -11.46 13.46
CA ASP A 285 15.56 -11.05 14.36
C ASP A 285 14.92 -9.73 13.89
N VAL A 286 13.62 -9.75 13.61
CA VAL A 286 12.83 -8.60 13.14
C VAL A 286 12.72 -7.46 14.18
N ASN A 287 13.04 -7.71 15.45
CA ASN A 287 13.02 -6.71 16.51
C ASN A 287 14.41 -6.18 16.88
N ASP A 288 15.48 -6.82 16.39
CA ASP A 288 16.83 -6.29 16.54
C ASP A 288 17.08 -5.22 15.48
N ILE A 289 17.45 -4.02 15.92
CA ILE A 289 17.76 -2.90 15.03
C ILE A 289 19.00 -3.17 14.17
N HIS A 290 19.90 -4.05 14.61
CA HIS A 290 21.11 -4.42 13.87
C HIS A 290 20.85 -5.45 12.77
N SER A 291 19.63 -5.98 12.68
CA SER A 291 19.16 -6.84 11.59
C SER A 291 18.88 -6.10 10.29
N TYR A 292 18.96 -4.76 10.30
CA TYR A 292 18.52 -3.92 9.21
C TYR A 292 19.68 -3.19 8.55
N TYR A 293 19.54 -2.96 7.24
CA TYR A 293 20.56 -2.28 6.44
C TYR A 293 19.92 -1.44 5.32
N LEU A 294 20.75 -0.58 4.72
CA LEU A 294 20.38 0.30 3.63
C LEU A 294 21.31 0.07 2.44
N ASN A 295 20.78 0.25 1.23
CA ASN A 295 21.59 0.28 0.01
C ASN A 295 22.09 1.69 -0.29
N GLU A 296 21.28 2.71 0.02
CA GLU A 296 21.61 4.12 -0.19
C GLU A 296 21.38 4.92 1.09
N TYR A 297 22.35 5.78 1.42
CA TYR A 297 22.34 6.58 2.64
C TYR A 297 21.74 7.97 2.40
N ASP A 298 20.78 8.34 3.24
CA ASP A 298 20.21 9.69 3.33
C ASP A 298 20.00 10.07 4.81
N ASP A 299 20.80 11.03 5.29
CA ASP A 299 20.79 11.48 6.68
C ASP A 299 19.61 12.39 7.04
N SER A 300 18.82 12.78 6.04
CA SER A 300 17.62 13.57 6.23
C SER A 300 16.38 12.73 6.54
N LYS A 301 16.46 11.39 6.38
CA LYS A 301 15.28 10.51 6.42
C LYS A 301 15.15 9.71 7.72
N ILE A 302 13.92 9.30 7.99
CA ILE A 302 13.56 8.27 8.95
C ILE A 302 13.33 6.96 8.20
N TYR A 303 14.11 5.94 8.52
CA TYR A 303 14.02 4.63 7.92
C TYR A 303 12.91 3.79 8.56
N VAL A 304 12.08 3.15 7.73
CA VAL A 304 11.00 2.24 8.13
C VAL A 304 11.17 0.88 7.44
N PRO A 305 10.82 -0.24 8.11
CA PRO A 305 11.14 -1.59 7.65
C PRO A 305 10.14 -2.13 6.63
N THR A 306 10.18 -1.58 5.41
CA THR A 306 9.20 -1.86 4.35
C THR A 306 9.75 -2.67 3.17
N ASN A 307 11.02 -3.06 3.21
CA ASN A 307 11.63 -4.02 2.30
C ASN A 307 11.68 -5.40 2.97
N ASP A 308 11.83 -6.47 2.17
CA ASP A 308 11.92 -7.85 2.67
C ASP A 308 10.74 -8.22 3.58
N ILE A 309 9.53 -7.93 3.10
CA ILE A 309 8.27 -8.08 3.83
C ILE A 309 7.37 -9.10 3.17
N THR A 310 6.42 -9.64 3.93
CA THR A 310 5.34 -10.45 3.37
C THR A 310 4.05 -9.66 3.33
N VAL A 311 3.40 -9.69 2.17
CA VAL A 311 2.16 -8.97 1.89
C VAL A 311 1.11 -9.95 1.39
N ALA A 312 -0.15 -9.52 1.37
CA ALA A 312 -1.21 -10.29 0.72
C ALA A 312 -0.89 -10.49 -0.76
N SER A 313 -1.14 -11.69 -1.30
CA SER A 313 -1.00 -11.97 -2.73
C SER A 313 -2.26 -11.55 -3.48
N LEU A 314 -2.09 -11.06 -4.71
CA LEU A 314 -3.22 -10.84 -5.61
C LEU A 314 -3.79 -12.15 -6.19
N TYR A 315 -3.05 -13.27 -6.12
CA TYR A 315 -3.39 -14.52 -6.82
C TYR A 315 -4.32 -15.46 -6.03
N GLY A 316 -4.64 -15.15 -4.78
CA GLY A 316 -5.64 -15.92 -4.04
C GLY A 316 -6.00 -15.29 -2.70
N ASN A 317 -7.21 -15.55 -2.23
CA ASN A 317 -7.78 -14.90 -1.03
C ASN A 317 -7.11 -15.29 0.30
N LYS A 318 -6.14 -16.21 0.28
CA LYS A 318 -5.40 -16.71 1.44
C LYS A 318 -3.90 -16.80 1.19
N ASP A 319 -3.47 -16.28 0.05
CA ASP A 319 -2.12 -16.46 -0.44
C ASP A 319 -1.28 -15.24 -0.12
N TYR A 320 0.01 -15.44 0.10
CA TYR A 320 0.93 -14.38 0.53
C TYR A 320 2.12 -14.33 -0.39
N MET A 321 2.68 -13.15 -0.58
CA MET A 321 3.88 -12.92 -1.38
C MET A 321 5.00 -12.39 -0.49
N TYR A 322 6.19 -13.00 -0.56
CA TYR A 322 7.41 -12.42 -0.02
C TYR A 322 7.94 -11.41 -1.03
N TYR A 323 7.86 -10.13 -0.65
CA TYR A 323 8.18 -8.98 -1.48
C TYR A 323 9.44 -8.30 -0.94
N ILE A 324 10.51 -8.34 -1.73
CA ILE A 324 11.81 -7.76 -1.35
C ILE A 324 11.96 -6.31 -1.79
N GLN A 325 11.21 -5.92 -2.81
CA GLN A 325 11.24 -4.55 -3.30
C GLN A 325 10.59 -3.66 -2.24
N GLY A 326 11.28 -2.60 -1.86
CA GLY A 326 10.66 -1.50 -1.15
C GLY A 326 10.33 -0.39 -2.13
N GLY A 327 10.18 0.80 -1.58
CA GLY A 327 9.87 1.99 -2.35
C GLY A 327 8.85 2.85 -1.64
N GLN A 328 8.60 4.03 -2.17
CA GLN A 328 7.70 4.97 -1.54
C GLN A 328 6.25 4.44 -1.50
N ASP A 329 5.88 3.57 -2.43
CA ASP A 329 4.63 2.82 -2.49
C ASP A 329 4.43 1.84 -1.32
N THR A 330 5.50 1.39 -0.68
CA THR A 330 5.45 0.59 0.58
C THR A 330 5.59 1.48 1.83
N VAL A 331 6.32 2.60 1.74
CA VAL A 331 6.53 3.53 2.85
C VAL A 331 5.26 4.30 3.18
N VAL A 332 4.55 4.83 2.18
CA VAL A 332 3.30 5.59 2.38
C VAL A 332 2.26 4.77 3.16
N PRO A 333 1.87 3.54 2.76
CA PRO A 333 0.90 2.75 3.50
C PRO A 333 1.37 2.36 4.90
N TYR A 334 2.69 2.12 5.09
CA TYR A 334 3.26 1.81 6.40
C TYR A 334 3.16 3.02 7.35
N VAL A 335 3.53 4.21 6.88
CA VAL A 335 3.45 5.45 7.67
C VAL A 335 2.00 5.83 7.94
N SER A 336 1.08 5.62 7.00
CA SER A 336 -0.36 5.77 7.24
C SER A 336 -0.85 4.88 8.37
N GLY A 337 -0.42 3.61 8.40
CA GLY A 337 -0.72 2.70 9.51
C GLY A 337 -0.14 3.18 10.85
N LEU A 338 1.14 3.60 10.87
CA LEU A 338 1.75 4.15 12.10
C LEU A 338 1.02 5.39 12.61
N TYR A 339 0.64 6.30 11.71
CA TYR A 339 -0.09 7.49 12.08
C TYR A 339 -1.51 7.16 12.56
N ALA A 340 -2.15 6.10 12.06
CA ALA A 340 -3.40 5.61 12.61
C ALA A 340 -3.25 5.08 14.04
N LEU A 341 -2.16 4.35 14.35
CA LEU A 341 -1.83 3.96 15.74
C LEU A 341 -1.65 5.19 16.63
N ALA A 342 -0.94 6.22 16.14
CA ALA A 342 -0.77 7.47 16.86
C ALA A 342 -2.11 8.19 17.12
N CYS A 343 -3.01 8.19 16.14
CA CYS A 343 -4.36 8.74 16.26
C CYS A 343 -5.23 7.95 17.25
N GLN A 344 -4.99 6.65 17.41
CA GLN A 344 -5.65 5.87 18.46
C GLN A 344 -5.17 6.30 19.85
N VAL A 345 -3.86 6.51 20.00
CA VAL A 345 -3.22 6.91 21.27
C VAL A 345 -3.59 8.35 21.66
N ASN A 346 -3.51 9.27 20.72
CA ASN A 346 -3.91 10.67 20.87
C ASN A 346 -4.84 11.07 19.70
N PRO A 347 -6.18 11.05 19.91
CA PRO A 347 -7.14 11.38 18.87
C PRO A 347 -7.04 12.79 18.28
N SER A 348 -6.30 13.70 18.89
CA SER A 348 -6.12 15.07 18.40
C SER A 348 -4.78 15.34 17.72
N ILE A 349 -3.87 14.36 17.69
CA ILE A 349 -2.53 14.58 17.14
C ILE A 349 -2.58 14.98 15.66
N ALA A 350 -1.84 16.02 15.30
CA ALA A 350 -1.60 16.41 13.92
C ALA A 350 -0.37 15.67 13.37
N PHE A 351 -0.30 15.49 12.05
CA PHE A 351 0.80 14.74 11.43
C PHE A 351 2.18 15.34 11.71
N ASN A 352 2.29 16.67 11.77
CA ASN A 352 3.58 17.32 12.08
C ASN A 352 4.05 16.99 13.50
N ASP A 353 3.14 16.95 14.48
CA ASP A 353 3.49 16.56 15.85
C ASP A 353 3.86 15.07 15.94
N PHE A 354 3.22 14.22 15.13
CA PHE A 354 3.61 12.82 14.95
C PHE A 354 5.03 12.71 14.37
N LEU A 355 5.32 13.44 13.30
CA LEU A 355 6.63 13.45 12.64
C LEU A 355 7.73 13.94 13.59
N ASP A 356 7.49 15.01 14.34
CA ASP A 356 8.43 15.52 15.33
C ASP A 356 8.70 14.47 16.42
N SER A 357 7.65 13.77 16.86
CA SER A 357 7.78 12.67 17.83
C SER A 357 8.56 11.49 17.24
N ALA A 358 8.37 11.18 15.94
CA ALA A 358 9.10 10.13 15.24
C ALA A 358 10.60 10.45 15.16
N LYS A 359 10.95 11.69 14.76
CA LYS A 359 12.35 12.18 14.74
C LYS A 359 12.99 12.14 16.14
N LYS A 360 12.24 12.60 17.15
CA LYS A 360 12.72 12.65 18.55
C LYS A 360 13.01 11.27 19.13
N THR A 361 12.20 10.28 18.77
CA THR A 361 12.22 8.95 19.41
C THR A 361 12.96 7.88 18.61
N ALA A 362 13.28 8.15 17.34
CA ALA A 362 14.01 7.23 16.47
C ALA A 362 15.30 6.70 17.10
N TYR A 363 15.64 5.45 16.79
CA TYR A 363 16.98 4.94 17.01
C TYR A 363 17.96 5.73 16.17
N LYS A 364 19.13 6.02 16.75
CA LYS A 364 20.24 6.66 16.07
C LYS A 364 21.36 5.65 15.93
N LEU A 365 21.64 5.22 14.70
CA LEU A 365 22.70 4.25 14.42
C LEU A 365 23.78 4.89 13.58
N ASN A 366 25.04 4.64 13.95
CA ASN A 366 26.17 4.99 13.12
C ASN A 366 26.43 3.84 12.15
N VAL A 367 26.17 4.08 10.88
CA VAL A 367 26.49 3.19 9.76
C VAL A 367 27.63 3.77 8.95
N LYS A 368 28.21 2.95 8.08
CA LYS A 368 29.22 3.38 7.13
C LYS A 368 28.58 3.43 5.75
N ASP A 369 28.78 4.53 5.03
CA ASP A 369 28.43 4.60 3.61
C ASP A 369 29.42 3.80 2.75
N ASP A 370 29.18 3.75 1.44
CA ASP A 370 30.06 3.06 0.47
C ASP A 370 31.48 3.62 0.44
N ASN A 371 31.68 4.85 0.92
CA ASN A 371 32.99 5.50 1.04
C ASN A 371 33.63 5.28 2.42
N ASN A 372 33.06 4.37 3.24
CA ASN A 372 33.49 4.03 4.60
C ASN A 372 33.44 5.24 5.57
N LYS A 373 32.65 6.27 5.24
CA LYS A 373 32.39 7.44 6.08
C LYS A 373 31.30 7.10 7.10
N SER A 374 31.52 7.47 8.36
CA SER A 374 30.54 7.28 9.43
C SER A 374 29.39 8.27 9.27
N CYS A 375 28.19 7.75 9.43
CA CYS A 375 26.94 8.35 9.02
C CYS A 375 25.85 7.99 10.04
N GLU A 376 25.14 8.96 10.62
CA GLU A 376 24.06 8.70 11.59
C GLU A 376 22.73 8.58 10.83
N ILE A 377 22.08 7.42 10.90
CA ILE A 377 20.73 7.21 10.41
C ILE A 377 19.71 7.24 11.54
N MET A 378 18.49 7.66 11.22
CA MET A 378 17.32 7.54 12.08
C MET A 378 16.47 6.35 11.66
N ILE A 379 16.26 5.38 12.54
CA ILE A 379 15.33 4.26 12.32
C ILE A 379 14.12 4.43 13.23
N ILE A 380 12.92 4.27 12.70
CA ILE A 380 11.67 4.40 13.47
C ILE A 380 11.70 3.53 14.74
N GLN A 381 11.19 4.07 15.85
CA GLN A 381 11.01 3.33 17.10
C GLN A 381 9.54 3.37 17.55
N PRO A 382 8.68 2.45 17.04
CA PRO A 382 7.24 2.47 17.27
C PRO A 382 6.84 2.60 18.75
N GLU A 383 7.43 1.80 19.65
CA GLU A 383 7.07 1.84 21.07
C GLU A 383 7.36 3.18 21.74
N LYS A 384 8.54 3.76 21.53
CA LYS A 384 8.88 5.08 22.11
C LYS A 384 8.07 6.19 21.46
N LEU A 385 7.81 6.09 20.16
CA LEU A 385 6.95 7.01 19.43
C LEU A 385 5.55 7.07 20.07
N MET A 386 4.89 5.94 20.24
CA MET A 386 3.55 5.90 20.85
C MET A 386 3.57 6.40 22.30
N ASN A 387 4.62 6.07 23.07
CA ASN A 387 4.75 6.57 24.45
C ASN A 387 4.94 8.10 24.52
N ASP A 388 5.73 8.70 23.61
CA ASP A 388 5.92 10.15 23.55
C ASP A 388 4.60 10.85 23.17
N ILE A 389 3.88 10.30 22.19
CA ILE A 389 2.58 10.81 21.76
C ILE A 389 1.52 10.74 22.86
N LYS A 390 1.51 9.64 23.65
CA LYS A 390 0.61 9.46 24.79
C LYS A 390 0.84 10.49 25.90
N ALA A 391 2.05 11.03 26.00
CA ALA A 391 2.43 12.00 27.02
C ALA A 391 2.09 13.46 26.65
N LYS A 392 1.62 13.70 25.42
CA LYS A 392 1.14 15.00 24.93
C LYS A 392 -0.38 15.07 25.07
#